data_AF-A0A969NC06-F1
#
_entry.id   AF-A0A969NC06-F1
#
_cell.length_a   1.000
_cell.length_b   1.000
_cell.length_c   1.000
_cell.angle_alpha   90.00
_cell.angle_beta   90.00
_cell.angle_gamma   90.00
#
_symmetry.space_group_name_H-M   'P 1'
#
loop_
_entity.id
_entity.type
_entity.pdbx_description
1 polymer ?
#
loop_
_entity_poly.entity_id
_entity_poly.type
_entity_poly.pdbx_seq_one_letter_code
_entity_poly.pdbx_strand_id
1 'polypeptide(L)'
;MRDFFRTILQYIRPYKLQALLNIIFNLFGAFFSLFSLMLLIPFLGILFNSDQLILEKPAFEFSVDYANNYFNYYMSNIIVESGKINALLFVCIFVLLTVLLKNVFIYFANFYMAPIRNGIVRDIRNKIYRKVLNLHIGYFSDEKKGDVISKNDNRCPRI
;
A
#
# COMPACT_ATOMS: atom_id res chain seq x y z
N MET A 1 4.02 18.73 21.24
CA MET A 1 4.05 17.66 20.21
C MET A 1 2.68 17.00 19.96
N ARG A 2 1.89 16.63 20.99
CA ARG A 2 0.56 16.00 20.80
C ARG A 2 -0.45 16.90 20.04
N ASP A 3 -0.37 18.21 20.21
CA ASP A 3 -1.30 19.14 19.55
C ASP A 3 -1.04 19.27 18.05
N PHE A 4 0.22 19.16 17.61
CA PHE A 4 0.57 19.12 16.18
C PHE A 4 0.00 17.87 15.51
N PHE A 5 0.17 16.70 16.13
CA PHE A 5 -0.39 15.44 15.63
C PHE A 5 -1.92 15.46 15.56
N ARG A 6 -2.59 15.98 16.60
CA ARG A 6 -4.06 16.14 16.61
C ARG A 6 -4.54 17.09 15.50
N THR A 7 -3.81 18.16 15.25
CA THR A 7 -4.14 19.13 14.20
C THR A 7 -4.02 18.50 12.81
N ILE A 8 -2.92 17.78 12.54
CA ILE A 8 -2.71 17.03 11.28
C ILE A 8 -3.81 15.96 11.09
N LEU A 9 -4.16 15.24 12.14
CA LEU A 9 -5.20 14.21 12.09
C LEU A 9 -6.59 14.79 11.76
N GLN A 10 -6.85 16.05 12.14
CA GLN A 10 -8.08 16.77 11.80
C GLN A 10 -8.13 17.16 10.31
N TYR A 11 -6.99 17.41 9.65
CA TYR A 11 -6.90 17.67 8.21
C TYR A 11 -7.00 16.40 7.36
N ILE A 12 -6.67 15.23 7.94
CA ILE A 12 -6.81 13.93 7.27
C ILE A 12 -8.25 13.40 7.36
N ARG A 13 -9.10 13.94 8.27
CA ARG A 13 -10.52 13.52 8.44
C ARG A 13 -11.33 13.39 7.12
N PRO A 14 -11.32 14.34 6.17
CA PRO A 14 -12.09 14.21 4.93
C PRO A 14 -11.52 13.14 3.97
N TYR A 15 -10.26 12.74 4.16
CA TYR A 15 -9.55 11.76 3.34
C TYR A 15 -9.52 10.34 3.93
N LYS A 16 -10.26 10.09 5.02
CA LYS A 16 -10.25 8.80 5.74
C LYS A 16 -10.60 7.60 4.86
N LEU A 17 -11.62 7.73 3.99
CA LEU A 17 -12.03 6.64 3.11
C LEU A 17 -10.89 6.27 2.15
N GLN A 18 -10.26 7.28 1.54
CA GLN A 18 -9.15 7.08 0.60
C GLN A 18 -7.91 6.50 1.30
N ALA A 19 -7.64 6.94 2.54
CA ALA A 19 -6.56 6.38 3.37
C ALA A 19 -6.83 4.92 3.74
N LEU A 20 -8.07 4.59 4.13
CA LEU A 20 -8.48 3.22 4.45
C LEU A 20 -8.41 2.32 3.21
N LEU A 21 -8.87 2.79 2.05
CA LEU A 21 -8.74 2.06 0.78
C LEU A 21 -7.27 1.83 0.42
N ASN A 22 -6.40 2.83 0.56
CA ASN A 22 -4.96 2.66 0.33
C ASN A 22 -4.37 1.53 1.19
N ILE A 23 -4.69 1.50 2.49
CA ILE A 23 -4.20 0.46 3.41
C ILE A 23 -4.72 -0.91 2.98
N ILE A 24 -6.01 -1.02 2.66
CA ILE A 24 -6.62 -2.27 2.20
C ILE A 24 -5.93 -2.78 0.93
N PHE A 25 -5.75 -1.93 -0.08
CA PHE A 25 -5.10 -2.33 -1.33
C PHE A 25 -3.63 -2.70 -1.15
N ASN A 26 -2.93 -2.02 -0.23
CA ASN A 26 -1.56 -2.39 0.11
C ASN A 26 -1.50 -3.74 0.83
N LEU A 27 -2.44 -4.02 1.74
CA LEU A 27 -2.58 -5.31 2.40
C LEU A 27 -2.83 -6.44 1.40
N PHE A 28 -3.74 -6.24 0.45
CA PHE A 28 -3.96 -7.20 -0.64
C PHE A 28 -2.71 -7.37 -1.51
N GLY A 29 -2.03 -6.29 -1.88
CA GLY A 29 -0.76 -6.35 -2.62
C GLY A 29 0.31 -7.17 -1.89
N ALA A 30 0.45 -6.97 -0.58
CA ALA A 30 1.36 -7.75 0.26
C ALA A 30 0.94 -9.23 0.33
N PHE A 31 -0.36 -9.51 0.50
CA PHE A 31 -0.91 -10.86 0.48
C PHE A 31 -0.59 -11.60 -0.82
N PHE A 32 -0.89 -11.00 -1.99
CA PHE A 32 -0.56 -11.60 -3.29
C PHE A 32 0.95 -11.75 -3.51
N SER A 33 1.76 -10.86 -2.94
CA SER A 33 3.22 -10.99 -2.96
C SER A 33 3.70 -12.21 -2.19
N LEU A 34 3.17 -12.44 -0.98
CA LEU A 34 3.52 -13.61 -0.17
C LEU A 34 3.00 -14.89 -0.83
N PHE A 35 1.77 -14.85 -1.35
CA PHE A 35 1.17 -15.98 -2.04
C PHE A 35 1.96 -16.39 -3.29
N SER A 36 2.41 -15.41 -4.10
CA SER A 36 3.28 -15.68 -5.25
C SER A 36 4.62 -16.32 -4.85
N LEU A 37 5.18 -15.98 -3.68
CA LEU A 37 6.39 -16.61 -3.17
C LEU A 37 6.12 -18.03 -2.67
N MET A 38 4.99 -18.24 -2.00
CA MET A 38 4.59 -19.58 -1.54
C MET A 38 4.42 -20.56 -2.71
N LEU A 39 3.87 -20.08 -3.83
CA LEU A 39 3.72 -20.87 -5.07
C LEU A 39 5.04 -21.23 -5.76
N LEU A 40 6.16 -20.57 -5.43
CA LEU A 40 7.47 -21.00 -5.94
C LEU A 40 7.91 -22.34 -5.38
N ILE A 41 7.50 -22.68 -4.15
CA ILE A 41 7.84 -23.96 -3.50
C ILE A 41 7.34 -25.16 -4.33
N PRO A 42 6.03 -25.31 -4.60
CA PRO A 42 5.52 -26.41 -5.43
C PRO A 42 6.01 -26.30 -6.88
N PHE A 43 6.25 -25.09 -7.41
CA PHE A 43 6.85 -24.93 -8.73
C PHE A 43 8.24 -25.56 -8.82
N LEU A 44 9.10 -25.30 -7.83
CA LEU A 44 10.44 -25.90 -7.74
C LEU A 44 10.38 -27.40 -7.48
N GLY A 45 9.47 -27.85 -6.61
CA GLY A 45 9.23 -29.26 -6.31
C GLY A 45 8.85 -30.05 -7.56
N ILE A 46 7.92 -29.51 -8.35
CA ILE A 46 7.56 -30.05 -9.66
C ILE A 46 8.78 -29.98 -10.57
N LEU A 47 9.44 -28.84 -10.75
CA LEU A 47 10.57 -28.71 -11.68
C LEU A 47 11.66 -29.78 -11.45
N PHE A 48 12.07 -29.99 -10.20
CA PHE A 48 13.15 -30.90 -9.83
C PHE A 48 12.72 -32.35 -9.53
N ASN A 49 11.45 -32.72 -9.73
CA ASN A 49 10.91 -34.04 -9.34
C ASN A 49 11.15 -34.36 -7.85
N SER A 50 11.12 -33.35 -6.97
CA SER A 50 11.44 -33.53 -5.55
C SER A 50 10.21 -33.86 -4.70
N ASP A 51 9.01 -33.85 -5.29
CA ASP A 51 7.76 -34.07 -4.58
C ASP A 51 7.42 -35.56 -4.46
N GLN A 52 7.33 -36.06 -3.24
CA GLN A 52 6.62 -37.30 -2.96
C GLN A 52 5.12 -37.02 -3.09
N LEU A 53 4.46 -37.66 -4.05
CA LEU A 53 3.03 -37.48 -4.29
C LEU A 53 2.23 -37.87 -3.04
N ILE A 54 1.59 -36.88 -2.41
CA ILE A 54 0.69 -37.12 -1.28
C ILE A 54 -0.66 -37.49 -1.88
N LEU A 55 -0.93 -38.80 -1.97
CA LEU A 55 -2.14 -39.35 -2.58
C LEU A 55 -3.29 -39.56 -1.58
N GLU A 56 -3.01 -39.47 -0.27
CA GLU A 56 -4.02 -39.56 0.77
C GLU A 56 -4.52 -38.18 1.19
N LYS A 57 -5.85 -38.04 1.24
CA LYS A 57 -6.51 -36.82 1.70
C LYS A 57 -6.24 -36.65 3.21
N PRO A 58 -5.63 -35.54 3.66
CA PRO A 58 -5.39 -35.32 5.08
C PRO A 58 -6.74 -35.24 5.84
N ALA A 59 -6.78 -35.83 7.03
CA ALA A 59 -7.92 -35.69 7.94
C ALA A 59 -8.10 -34.21 8.32
N PHE A 60 -9.34 -33.74 8.41
CA PHE A 60 -9.63 -32.34 8.70
C PHE A 60 -9.15 -31.96 10.10
N GLU A 61 -8.15 -31.07 10.16
CA GLU A 61 -7.64 -30.49 11.40
C GLU A 61 -7.53 -28.98 11.27
N PHE A 62 -7.84 -28.23 12.33
CA PHE A 62 -7.74 -26.77 12.35
C PHE A 62 -6.28 -26.34 12.63
N SER A 63 -5.36 -26.74 11.75
CA SER A 63 -3.92 -26.47 11.86
C SER A 63 -3.36 -25.88 10.56
N VAL A 64 -2.29 -25.10 10.68
CA VAL A 64 -1.54 -24.58 9.52
C VAL A 64 -0.95 -25.74 8.69
N ASP A 65 -0.59 -26.84 9.35
CA ASP A 65 -0.11 -28.05 8.68
C ASP A 65 -1.18 -28.72 7.82
N TYR A 66 -2.46 -28.66 8.23
CA TYR A 66 -3.56 -29.16 7.40
C TYR A 66 -3.68 -28.38 6.10
N ALA A 67 -3.55 -27.04 6.15
CA ALA A 67 -3.61 -26.20 4.96
C ALA A 67 -2.47 -26.51 3.98
N ASN A 68 -1.24 -26.70 4.49
CA ASN A 68 -0.09 -27.10 3.67
C ASN A 68 -0.28 -28.49 3.07
N ASN A 69 -0.71 -29.48 3.87
CA ASN A 69 -0.94 -30.85 3.41
C ASN A 69 -2.08 -30.93 2.39
N TYR A 70 -3.15 -30.18 2.59
CA TYR A 70 -4.27 -30.11 1.65
C TYR A 70 -3.85 -29.48 0.32
N PHE A 71 -3.04 -28.42 0.38
CA PHE A 71 -2.48 -27.78 -0.81
C PHE A 71 -1.55 -28.72 -1.60
N ASN A 72 -0.70 -29.48 -0.90
CA ASN A 72 0.18 -30.48 -1.52
C ASN A 72 -0.59 -31.67 -2.11
N TYR A 73 -1.68 -32.11 -1.46
CA TYR A 73 -2.60 -33.12 -2.00
C TYR A 73 -3.25 -32.65 -3.29
N TYR A 74 -3.76 -31.41 -3.31
CA TYR A 74 -4.39 -30.83 -4.50
C TYR A 74 -3.39 -30.70 -5.67
N MET A 75 -2.15 -30.27 -5.38
CA MET A 75 -1.07 -30.27 -6.37
C MET A 75 -0.72 -31.67 -6.87
N SER A 76 -0.62 -32.65 -5.97
CA SER A 76 -0.35 -34.06 -6.34
C SER A 76 -1.43 -34.61 -7.27
N ASN A 77 -2.70 -34.30 -7.02
CA ASN A 77 -3.81 -34.74 -7.86
C ASN A 77 -3.76 -34.14 -9.27
N ILE A 78 -3.41 -32.84 -9.38
CA ILE A 78 -3.22 -32.18 -10.68
C ILE A 78 -2.08 -32.81 -11.48
N ILE A 79 -0.99 -33.20 -10.82
CA ILE A 79 0.15 -33.87 -11.47
C ILE A 79 -0.27 -35.25 -12.00
N VAL A 80 -1.08 -36.00 -11.24
CA VAL A 80 -1.56 -37.34 -11.62
C VAL A 80 -2.54 -37.27 -12.78
N GLU A 81 -3.50 -36.34 -12.78
CA GLU A 81 -4.51 -36.22 -13.84
C GLU A 81 -3.98 -35.59 -15.13
N SER A 82 -3.21 -34.50 -15.01
CA SER A 82 -2.83 -33.68 -16.17
C SER A 82 -1.40 -33.92 -16.65
N GLY A 83 -0.61 -34.67 -15.91
CA GLY A 83 0.81 -34.86 -16.16
C GLY A 83 1.66 -33.68 -15.69
N LYS A 84 2.91 -33.99 -15.35
CA LYS A 84 3.87 -33.06 -14.73
C LYS A 84 4.12 -31.77 -15.54
N ILE A 85 4.24 -31.88 -16.86
CA ILE A 85 4.54 -30.75 -17.75
C ILE A 85 3.36 -29.76 -17.79
N ASN A 86 2.13 -30.27 -17.87
CA ASN A 86 0.94 -29.43 -17.90
C ASN A 86 0.68 -28.78 -16.53
N ALA A 87 0.92 -29.51 -15.44
CA ALA A 87 0.87 -28.96 -14.08
C ALA A 87 1.85 -27.79 -13.91
N LEU A 88 3.10 -27.94 -14.39
CA LEU A 88 4.10 -26.88 -14.33
C LEU A 88 3.69 -25.63 -15.13
N LEU A 89 3.16 -25.81 -16.34
CA LEU A 89 2.65 -24.70 -17.16
C LEU A 89 1.50 -23.97 -16.47
N PHE A 90 0.57 -24.69 -15.87
CA PHE A 90 -0.54 -24.11 -15.12
C PHE A 90 -0.05 -23.25 -13.95
N VAL A 91 0.88 -23.77 -13.14
CA VAL A 91 1.47 -23.03 -12.02
C VAL A 91 2.21 -21.78 -12.51
N CYS A 92 2.96 -21.89 -13.61
CA CYS A 92 3.66 -20.74 -14.20
C CYS A 92 2.70 -19.62 -14.60
N ILE A 93 1.62 -19.95 -15.32
CA ILE A 93 0.59 -18.99 -15.73
C ILE A 93 -0.08 -18.38 -14.49
N PHE A 94 -0.38 -19.20 -13.48
CA PHE A 94 -1.01 -18.75 -12.24
C PHE A 94 -0.12 -17.79 -11.44
N VAL A 95 1.18 -18.05 -11.36
CA VAL A 95 2.16 -17.14 -10.76
C VAL A 95 2.21 -15.82 -11.52
N LEU A 96 2.28 -15.86 -12.85
CA LEU A 96 2.26 -14.64 -13.68
C LEU A 96 1.00 -13.79 -13.43
N LEU A 97 -0.18 -14.44 -13.37
CA LEU A 97 -1.44 -13.77 -13.05
C LEU A 97 -1.42 -13.16 -11.64
N THR A 98 -0.89 -13.87 -10.66
CA THR A 98 -0.77 -13.40 -9.27
C THR A 98 0.14 -12.18 -9.16
N VAL A 99 1.28 -12.21 -9.85
CA VAL A 99 2.22 -11.08 -9.91
C VAL A 99 1.59 -9.88 -10.61
N LEU A 100 0.83 -10.11 -11.69
CA LEU A 100 0.10 -9.04 -12.37
C LEU A 100 -0.94 -8.42 -11.43
N LEU A 101 -1.75 -9.24 -10.74
CA LEU A 101 -2.73 -8.77 -9.76
C LEU A 101 -2.06 -7.96 -8.64
N LYS A 102 -0.94 -8.44 -8.09
CA LYS A 102 -0.14 -7.71 -7.09
C LYS A 102 0.17 -6.29 -7.58
N ASN A 103 0.68 -6.16 -8.81
CA ASN A 103 1.04 -4.85 -9.38
C ASN A 103 -0.19 -3.96 -9.55
N VAL A 104 -1.33 -4.52 -9.97
CA VAL A 104 -2.61 -3.80 -10.07
C VAL A 104 -3.07 -3.27 -8.71
N PHE A 105 -3.01 -4.08 -7.65
CA PHE A 105 -3.38 -3.63 -6.30
C PHE A 105 -2.43 -2.57 -5.74
N ILE A 106 -1.12 -2.69 -5.99
CA ILE A 106 -0.15 -1.66 -5.61
C ILE A 106 -0.41 -0.36 -6.37
N TYR A 107 -0.75 -0.44 -7.66
CA TYR A 107 -1.14 0.71 -8.45
C TYR A 107 -2.38 1.40 -7.87
N PHE A 108 -3.44 0.64 -7.57
CA PHE A 108 -4.64 1.19 -6.93
C PHE A 108 -4.33 1.80 -5.57
N ALA A 109 -3.49 1.17 -4.74
CA ALA A 109 -3.05 1.75 -3.48
C ALA A 109 -2.44 3.14 -3.72
N ASN A 110 -1.50 3.24 -4.67
CA ASN A 110 -0.87 4.52 -5.01
C ASN A 110 -1.85 5.55 -5.59
N PHE A 111 -2.83 5.10 -6.39
CA PHE A 111 -3.88 5.96 -6.92
C PHE A 111 -4.71 6.61 -5.80
N TYR A 112 -5.13 5.85 -4.78
CA TYR A 112 -5.84 6.41 -3.63
C TYR A 112 -4.95 7.25 -2.71
N MET A 113 -3.63 7.10 -2.78
CA MET A 113 -2.66 7.92 -2.03
C MET A 113 -2.42 9.30 -2.68
N ALA A 114 -2.53 9.40 -4.00
CA ALA A 114 -2.33 10.65 -4.74
C ALA A 114 -3.24 11.82 -4.30
N PRO A 115 -4.58 11.65 -4.15
CA PRO A 115 -5.46 12.73 -3.70
C PRO A 115 -5.20 13.11 -2.24
N ILE A 116 -4.68 12.21 -1.41
CA ILE A 116 -4.31 12.52 -0.03
C ILE A 116 -3.13 13.49 -0.02
N ARG A 117 -2.07 13.19 -0.78
CA ARG A 117 -0.86 14.02 -0.84
C ARG A 117 -1.14 15.40 -1.45
N ASN A 118 -1.87 15.45 -2.56
CA ASN A 118 -2.15 16.70 -3.27
C ASN A 118 -3.32 17.49 -2.66
N GLY A 119 -4.33 16.80 -2.15
CA GLY A 119 -5.52 17.38 -1.55
C GLY A 119 -5.24 18.09 -0.23
N ILE A 120 -4.42 17.50 0.65
CA ILE A 120 -4.03 18.12 1.92
C ILE A 120 -3.29 19.45 1.68
N VAL A 121 -2.34 19.50 0.74
CA VAL A 121 -1.60 20.72 0.42
C VAL A 121 -2.53 21.80 -0.13
N ARG A 122 -3.47 21.42 -1.02
CA ARG A 122 -4.49 22.34 -1.57
C ARG A 122 -5.38 22.91 -0.46
N ASP A 123 -5.83 22.09 0.49
CA ASP A 123 -6.69 22.53 1.59
C ASP A 123 -5.98 23.47 2.56
N ILE A 124 -4.72 23.19 2.88
CA ILE A 124 -3.89 24.09 3.70
C ILE A 124 -3.73 25.44 2.99
N ARG A 125 -3.37 25.43 1.70
CA ARG A 125 -3.22 26.67 0.90
C ARG A 125 -4.51 27.49 0.90
N ASN A 126 -5.65 26.85 0.67
CA ASN A 126 -6.96 27.53 0.65
C ASN A 126 -7.32 28.14 2.00
N LYS A 127 -7.01 27.46 3.12
CA LYS A 127 -7.25 28.03 4.45
C LYS A 127 -6.35 29.23 4.76
N ILE A 128 -5.07 29.17 4.37
CA ILE A 128 -4.15 30.30 4.51
C ILE A 128 -4.65 31.48 3.68
N TYR A 129 -5.00 31.27 2.41
CA TYR A 129 -5.54 32.32 1.54
C TYR A 129 -6.80 32.98 2.12
N ARG A 130 -7.78 32.19 2.60
CA ARG A 130 -8.98 32.76 3.24
C ARG A 130 -8.65 33.54 4.51
N LYS A 131 -7.67 33.09 5.29
CA LYS A 131 -7.28 33.79 6.53
C LYS A 131 -6.54 35.10 6.25
N VAL A 132 -5.73 35.14 5.19
CA VAL A 132 -5.10 36.38 4.69
C VAL A 132 -6.15 37.35 4.14
N LEU A 133 -7.13 36.86 3.36
CA LEU A 133 -8.19 37.69 2.80
C LEU A 133 -9.19 38.21 3.84
N ASN A 134 -9.49 37.42 4.87
CA ASN A 134 -10.37 37.84 5.97
C ASN A 134 -9.67 38.73 7.01
N LEU A 135 -8.34 38.84 6.96
CA LEU A 135 -7.63 39.78 7.80
C LEU A 135 -7.92 41.18 7.28
N HIS A 136 -8.69 41.95 8.05
CA HIS A 136 -9.04 43.32 7.72
C HIS A 136 -7.80 44.14 7.39
N ILE A 137 -7.97 45.04 6.42
CA ILE A 137 -6.99 46.00 5.89
C ILE A 137 -6.38 46.87 7.02
N GLY A 138 -6.96 46.85 8.22
CA GLY A 138 -6.43 47.45 9.46
C GLY A 138 -5.14 46.82 10.00
N TYR A 139 -4.86 45.53 9.76
CA TYR A 139 -3.59 44.91 10.21
C TYR A 139 -2.37 45.42 9.42
N PHE A 140 -2.59 45.95 8.21
CA PHE A 140 -1.58 46.60 7.39
C PHE A 140 -1.58 48.13 7.53
N SER A 141 -2.52 48.70 8.28
CA SER A 141 -2.57 50.15 8.56
C SER A 141 -1.91 50.53 9.90
N ASP A 142 -1.84 49.60 10.87
CA ASP A 142 -1.21 49.85 12.18
C ASP A 142 0.29 49.49 12.27
N GLU A 143 0.81 48.66 11.36
CA GLU A 143 2.26 48.51 11.21
C GLU A 143 2.78 49.65 10.34
N LYS A 144 3.12 50.77 10.99
CA LYS A 144 3.85 51.89 10.38
C LYS A 144 4.95 51.34 9.47
N LYS A 145 4.88 51.71 8.20
CA LYS A 145 5.75 51.33 7.08
C LYS A 145 7.28 51.47 7.29
N GLY A 146 7.74 51.90 8.47
CA GLY A 146 9.14 52.12 8.82
C GLY A 146 9.83 50.98 9.57
N ASP A 147 9.14 50.15 10.37
CA ASP A 147 9.84 49.21 11.29
C ASP A 147 10.11 47.81 10.68
N VAL A 148 9.42 47.47 9.60
CA VAL A 148 9.61 46.19 8.87
C VAL A 148 10.83 46.19 7.94
N ILE A 149 11.21 47.34 7.38
CA ILE A 149 12.39 47.45 6.51
C ILE A 149 13.67 47.31 7.35
N SER A 150 13.69 47.91 8.55
CA SER A 150 14.84 47.87 9.46
C SER A 150 15.15 46.49 10.04
N LYS A 151 14.17 45.58 10.10
CA LYS A 151 14.34 44.22 10.64
C LYS A 151 14.78 43.17 9.62
N ASN A 152 14.63 43.45 8.33
CA ASN A 152 15.06 42.55 7.25
C ASN A 152 16.54 42.74 6.88
N ASP A 153 17.08 43.96 7.02
CA ASP A 153 18.48 44.25 6.65
C ASP A 153 19.49 43.68 7.67
N ASN A 154 19.13 43.67 8.97
CA ASN A 154 20.02 43.21 10.04
C ASN A 154 19.98 41.69 10.32
N ARG A 155 19.32 40.89 9.47
CA ARG A 155 19.18 39.44 9.67
C ARG A 155 19.67 38.61 8.48
N CYS A 156 20.60 39.17 7.70
CA CYS A 156 21.42 38.40 6.77
C CYS A 156 22.70 37.93 7.48
N PRO A 157 22.76 36.73 8.08
CA PRO A 157 24.04 36.07 8.23
C PRO A 157 24.48 35.69 6.82
N ARG A 158 25.57 36.30 6.35
CA ARG A 158 26.36 35.75 5.24
C ARG A 158 26.60 34.26 5.51
N ILE A 159 26.07 33.42 4.64
CA ILE A 159 26.56 32.07 4.38
C ILE A 159 26.60 31.91 2.87
#